data_AF-A0A0D2FAE0-F1
#
_entry.id   AF-A0A0D2FAE0-F1
#
_cell.length_a   1.000
_cell.length_b   1.000
_cell.length_c   1.000
_cell.angle_alpha   90.00
_cell.angle_beta   90.00
_cell.angle_gamma   90.00
#
_symmetry.space_group_name_H-M   'P 1'
#
loop_
_entity.id
_entity.type
_entity.pdbx_description
1 polymer ?
#
loop_
_entity_poly.entity_id
_entity_poly.type
_entity_poly.pdbx_seq_one_letter_code
_entity_poly.pdbx_strand_id
1 'polypeptide(L)'
;MPFKPPSRTIVSSITRSSWTLQHHTAKTITPTPTPTTRTITNRLKMSSSSSSFPPPDLAAAAEEVATLLRERKETISVAETAAGGLVSAALLATPGASRIYKGGLTLYTLPSRVAFAGWTQENIDKYDGPTPELVAGLATHVRKTLESDYCVGEVCSHLVPACLYLPLPSYTFLFSFLWHGSLFSP
;
A
#
# COMPACT_ATOMS: atom_id res chain seq x y z
N MET A 1 6.67 -10.12 31.66
CA MET A 1 5.21 -10.30 31.82
C MET A 1 4.64 -10.54 30.43
N PRO A 2 3.79 -11.56 30.18
CA PRO A 2 3.23 -11.74 28.84
C PRO A 2 2.16 -10.67 28.58
N PHE A 3 2.28 -9.99 27.46
CA PHE A 3 1.41 -8.92 26.98
C PHE A 3 0.05 -9.51 26.53
N LYS A 4 -1.05 -8.88 26.95
CA LYS A 4 -2.43 -9.26 26.60
C LYS A 4 -2.97 -8.20 25.62
N PRO A 5 -3.27 -8.57 24.36
CA PRO A 5 -3.77 -7.59 23.39
C PRO A 5 -5.21 -7.17 23.72
N PRO A 6 -5.58 -5.89 23.51
CA PRO A 6 -6.93 -5.41 23.73
C PRO A 6 -7.87 -5.87 22.61
N SER A 7 -9.01 -6.44 23.00
CA SER A 7 -10.10 -6.82 22.13
C SER A 7 -10.88 -5.59 21.66
N ARG A 8 -10.74 -5.18 20.40
CA ARG A 8 -11.76 -4.39 19.68
C ARG A 8 -11.58 -4.53 18.18
N THR A 9 -12.46 -5.34 17.58
CA THR A 9 -12.65 -5.50 16.14
C THR A 9 -13.38 -4.28 15.60
N ILE A 10 -12.79 -3.60 14.61
CA ILE A 10 -13.49 -2.59 13.79
C ILE A 10 -13.42 -3.08 12.34
N VAL A 11 -14.57 -3.46 11.80
CA VAL A 11 -14.77 -3.71 10.36
C VAL A 11 -15.45 -2.47 9.81
N SER A 12 -14.83 -1.77 8.84
CA SER A 12 -15.50 -0.71 8.09
C SER A 12 -15.44 -1.02 6.59
N SER A 13 -16.61 -1.06 5.97
CA SER A 13 -16.79 -1.21 4.52
C SER A 13 -17.08 0.16 3.92
N ILE A 14 -16.21 0.65 3.04
CA ILE A 14 -16.45 1.87 2.26
C ILE A 14 -16.69 1.47 0.81
N THR A 15 -17.93 1.60 0.34
CA THR A 15 -18.30 1.46 -1.08
C THR A 15 -18.16 2.81 -1.78
N ARG A 16 -17.42 2.86 -2.91
CA ARG A 16 -17.31 4.07 -3.75
C ARG A 16 -18.14 3.90 -5.02
N SER A 17 -18.86 4.96 -5.39
CA SER A 17 -19.73 5.08 -6.56
C SER A 17 -18.96 5.25 -7.88
N SER A 18 -19.59 4.74 -8.94
CA SER A 18 -19.17 4.62 -10.35
C SER A 18 -18.63 5.90 -11.00
N TRP A 19 -17.56 5.75 -11.81
CA TRP A 19 -17.10 6.73 -12.80
C TRP A 19 -17.29 6.15 -14.20
N THR A 20 -17.96 6.89 -15.09
CA THR A 20 -18.12 6.55 -16.51
C THR A 20 -17.06 7.28 -17.34
N LEU A 21 -16.32 6.55 -18.17
CA LEU A 21 -15.33 7.10 -19.12
C LEU A 21 -16.04 7.63 -20.38
N GLN A 22 -15.79 8.89 -20.74
CA GLN A 22 -16.10 9.44 -22.07
C GLN A 22 -14.80 9.58 -22.88
N HIS A 23 -14.78 9.00 -24.08
CA HIS A 23 -13.69 9.19 -25.05
C HIS A 23 -13.97 10.46 -25.89
N HIS A 24 -13.02 11.39 -25.91
CA HIS A 24 -13.04 12.54 -26.83
C HIS A 24 -11.99 12.34 -27.93
N THR A 25 -12.44 12.37 -29.19
CA THR A 25 -11.61 12.40 -30.41
C THR A 25 -11.02 13.79 -30.65
N ALA A 26 -9.73 13.84 -31.00
CA ALA A 26 -8.99 15.07 -31.28
C ALA A 26 -9.49 15.81 -32.52
N LYS A 27 -9.64 17.14 -32.42
CA LYS A 27 -9.85 18.06 -33.57
C LYS A 27 -8.63 18.97 -33.75
N THR A 28 -8.24 19.12 -35.01
CA THR A 28 -7.13 19.94 -35.54
C THR A 28 -7.22 21.42 -35.12
N ILE A 29 -6.09 22.01 -34.74
CA ILE A 29 -5.94 23.42 -34.33
C ILE A 29 -5.20 24.19 -35.44
N THR A 30 -5.78 25.29 -35.92
CA THR A 30 -5.14 26.32 -36.77
C THR A 30 -4.65 27.50 -35.91
N PRO A 31 -3.65 28.30 -36.36
CA PRO A 31 -2.96 29.25 -35.50
C PRO A 31 -3.67 30.61 -35.30
N THR A 32 -3.45 31.09 -34.08
CA THR A 32 -3.67 32.35 -33.33
C THR A 32 -3.97 33.67 -34.06
N PRO A 33 -4.69 34.60 -33.38
CA PRO A 33 -4.08 35.92 -33.11
C PRO A 33 -4.00 36.32 -31.62
N THR A 34 -2.94 37.09 -31.34
CA THR A 34 -2.36 37.72 -30.14
C THR A 34 -3.29 38.08 -28.94
N PRO A 35 -2.82 37.95 -27.67
CA PRO A 35 -3.68 38.11 -26.49
C PRO A 35 -3.95 39.58 -26.17
N THR A 36 -5.23 39.94 -26.09
CA THR A 36 -5.68 41.19 -25.44
C THR A 36 -5.91 40.91 -23.96
N THR A 37 -5.18 41.61 -23.09
CA THR A 37 -5.29 41.53 -21.63
C THR A 37 -6.73 41.76 -21.17
N ARG A 38 -7.40 40.68 -20.74
CA ARG A 38 -8.62 40.74 -19.94
C ARG A 38 -8.30 40.19 -18.55
N THR A 39 -8.20 41.11 -17.59
CA THR A 39 -8.16 40.79 -16.16
C THR A 39 -9.48 40.10 -15.79
N ILE A 40 -9.47 38.78 -15.71
CA ILE A 40 -10.58 38.01 -15.12
C ILE A 40 -10.35 37.99 -13.61
N THR A 41 -10.89 38.97 -12.90
CA THR A 41 -11.14 38.88 -11.46
C THR A 41 -12.32 37.95 -11.23
N ASN A 42 -12.07 36.64 -11.31
CA ASN A 42 -12.95 35.65 -10.71
C ASN A 42 -12.07 34.64 -9.96
N ARG A 43 -11.61 35.07 -8.77
CA ARG A 43 -11.08 34.14 -7.77
C ARG A 43 -12.27 33.35 -7.24
N LEU A 44 -12.64 32.31 -7.97
CA LEU A 44 -13.48 31.24 -7.44
C LEU A 44 -12.85 30.82 -6.12
N LYS A 45 -13.60 31.04 -5.03
CA LYS A 45 -13.27 30.57 -3.69
C LYS A 45 -13.34 29.05 -3.72
N MET A 46 -12.27 28.41 -4.17
CA MET A 46 -12.12 26.97 -4.04
C MET A 46 -12.08 26.69 -2.54
N SER A 47 -13.17 26.12 -2.00
CA SER A 47 -13.12 25.41 -0.74
C SER A 47 -12.21 24.20 -0.98
N SER A 48 -10.91 24.37 -0.76
CA SER A 48 -9.97 23.27 -0.76
C SER A 48 -10.27 22.43 0.48
N SER A 49 -11.18 21.46 0.35
CA SER A 49 -11.18 20.29 1.20
C SER A 49 -9.87 19.55 0.91
N SER A 50 -8.76 19.99 1.51
CA SER A 50 -7.47 19.35 1.36
C SER A 50 -7.56 17.99 2.03
N SER A 51 -7.82 16.95 1.24
CA SER A 51 -7.60 15.58 1.67
C SER A 51 -6.10 15.41 1.89
N SER A 52 -5.66 15.64 3.14
CA SER A 52 -4.27 15.41 3.52
C SER A 52 -3.98 13.92 3.46
N PHE A 53 -2.80 13.57 2.95
CA PHE A 53 -2.28 12.22 3.03
C PHE A 53 -1.11 12.19 4.02
N PRO A 54 -1.00 11.16 4.88
CA PRO A 54 -2.01 10.12 5.12
C PRO A 54 -3.29 10.69 5.77
N PRO A 55 -4.46 10.03 5.60
CA PRO A 55 -5.68 10.40 6.33
C PRO A 55 -5.42 10.47 7.84
N PRO A 56 -6.12 11.33 8.61
CA PRO A 56 -5.79 11.59 10.02
C PRO A 56 -5.63 10.33 10.89
N ASP A 57 -6.53 9.36 10.74
CA ASP A 57 -6.47 8.11 11.51
C ASP A 57 -5.24 7.26 11.14
N LEU A 58 -4.89 7.21 9.85
CA LEU A 58 -3.69 6.52 9.37
C LEU A 58 -2.41 7.26 9.77
N ALA A 59 -2.44 8.59 9.80
CA ALA A 59 -1.34 9.41 10.29
C ALA A 59 -1.04 9.14 11.77
N ALA A 60 -2.09 9.05 12.60
CA ALA A 60 -1.98 8.73 14.01
C ALA A 60 -1.38 7.33 14.23
N ALA A 61 -1.88 6.33 13.50
CA ALA A 61 -1.36 4.95 13.58
C ALA A 61 0.11 4.86 13.10
N ALA A 62 0.46 5.53 12.01
CA ALA A 62 1.83 5.56 11.50
C ALA A 62 2.80 6.22 12.50
N GLU A 63 2.38 7.32 13.15
CA GLU A 63 3.20 8.00 14.17
C GLU A 63 3.39 7.15 15.43
N GLU A 64 2.36 6.40 15.86
CA GLU A 64 2.46 5.45 16.97
C GLU A 64 3.50 4.35 16.66
N VAL A 65 3.38 3.72 15.48
CA VAL A 65 4.34 2.70 15.02
C VAL A 65 5.76 3.29 14.92
N ALA A 66 5.90 4.48 14.34
CA ALA A 66 7.20 5.13 14.20
C ALA A 66 7.82 5.48 15.55
N THR A 67 7.01 5.89 16.52
CA THR A 67 7.46 6.17 17.89
C THR A 67 7.96 4.91 18.57
N LEU A 68 7.19 3.83 18.54
CA LEU A 68 7.58 2.54 19.12
C LEU A 68 8.90 2.00 18.53
N LEU A 69 9.05 2.06 17.21
CA LEU A 69 10.28 1.62 16.54
C LEU A 69 11.49 2.50 16.91
N ARG A 70 11.32 3.83 16.97
CA ARG A 70 12.38 4.76 17.38
C ARG A 70 12.83 4.51 18.82
N GLU A 71 11.88 4.33 19.74
CA GLU A 71 12.15 4.07 21.16
C GLU A 71 12.95 2.78 21.35
N ARG A 72 12.61 1.74 20.59
CA ARG A 72 13.29 0.44 20.66
C ARG A 72 14.55 0.34 19.80
N LYS A 73 14.83 1.35 18.98
CA LYS A 73 15.90 1.34 17.98
C LYS A 73 15.77 0.19 16.98
N GLU A 74 14.53 -0.14 16.65
CA GLU A 74 14.17 -1.21 15.73
C GLU A 74 13.78 -0.64 14.36
N THR A 75 13.80 -1.50 13.36
CA THR A 75 13.61 -1.15 11.95
C THR A 75 12.52 -2.00 11.29
N ILE A 76 11.92 -1.45 10.24
CA ILE A 76 10.79 -2.04 9.52
C ILE A 76 11.04 -2.02 8.01
N SER A 77 10.60 -3.09 7.35
CA SER A 77 10.41 -3.16 5.90
C SER A 77 8.97 -3.50 5.54
N VAL A 78 8.58 -3.26 4.29
CA VAL A 78 7.22 -3.53 3.79
C VAL A 78 7.28 -4.37 2.51
N ALA A 79 6.47 -5.42 2.45
CA ALA A 79 6.20 -6.20 1.26
C ALA A 79 4.70 -6.07 0.94
N GLU A 80 4.35 -5.27 -0.07
CA GLU A 80 2.94 -4.97 -0.38
C GLU A 80 2.60 -5.29 -1.84
N THR A 81 1.33 -5.58 -2.10
CA THR A 81 0.84 -5.92 -3.45
C THR A 81 -0.21 -4.92 -3.90
N ALA A 82 -1.48 -5.13 -3.51
CA ALA A 82 -2.59 -4.28 -3.93
C ALA A 82 -2.63 -2.94 -3.20
N ALA A 83 -1.96 -2.82 -2.04
CA ALA A 83 -1.80 -1.53 -1.36
C ALA A 83 -0.90 -0.56 -2.15
N GLY A 84 -0.08 -1.06 -3.09
CA GLY A 84 0.54 -0.25 -4.13
C GLY A 84 1.52 0.82 -3.65
N GLY A 85 2.06 0.71 -2.44
CA GLY A 85 2.97 1.69 -1.84
C GLY A 85 2.33 2.50 -0.71
N LEU A 86 1.03 2.35 -0.43
CA LEU A 86 0.32 3.18 0.55
C LEU A 86 0.78 2.92 1.99
N VAL A 87 1.14 1.68 2.32
CA VAL A 87 1.69 1.35 3.65
C VAL A 87 3.06 2.01 3.81
N SER A 88 3.92 1.85 2.80
CA SER A 88 5.23 2.51 2.74
C SER A 88 5.11 4.02 2.86
N ALA A 89 4.21 4.63 2.10
CA ALA A 89 4.01 6.08 2.06
C ALA A 89 3.50 6.65 3.39
N ALA A 90 2.61 5.93 4.08
CA ALA A 90 2.12 6.34 5.40
C ALA A 90 3.25 6.35 6.45
N LEU A 91 4.10 5.32 6.47
CA LEU A 91 5.25 5.26 7.37
C LEU A 91 6.29 6.33 7.04
N LEU A 92 6.58 6.54 5.75
CA LEU A 92 7.56 7.54 5.28
C LEU A 92 7.10 8.99 5.49
N ALA A 93 5.80 9.23 5.65
CA ALA A 93 5.27 10.55 5.98
C ALA A 93 5.61 10.98 7.43
N THR A 94 6.03 10.05 8.29
CA THR A 94 6.40 10.36 9.69
C THR A 94 7.75 11.09 9.77
N PRO A 95 7.91 12.12 10.61
CA PRO A 95 9.18 12.83 10.76
C PRO A 95 10.34 11.91 11.18
N GLY A 96 11.40 11.89 10.37
CA GLY A 96 12.58 11.07 10.64
C GLY A 96 12.41 9.57 10.37
N ALA A 97 11.48 9.21 9.48
CA ALA A 97 11.25 7.84 9.04
C ALA A 97 12.51 7.10 8.57
N SER A 98 13.53 7.81 8.06
CA SER A 98 14.81 7.20 7.64
C SER A 98 15.56 6.48 8.75
N ARG A 99 15.25 6.74 10.03
CA ARG A 99 15.84 6.02 11.17
C ARG A 99 15.24 4.63 11.40
N ILE A 100 14.03 4.39 10.91
CA ILE A 100 13.26 3.16 11.16
C ILE A 100 12.96 2.39 9.89
N TYR A 101 12.81 3.07 8.76
CA TYR A 101 12.32 2.48 7.51
C TYR A 101 13.49 2.02 6.63
N LYS A 102 13.64 0.70 6.48
CA LYS A 102 14.74 0.10 5.71
C LYS A 102 14.47 0.03 4.22
N GLY A 103 13.20 -0.03 3.83
CA GLY A 103 12.77 -0.13 2.44
C GLY A 103 11.43 -0.86 2.31
N GLY A 104 10.84 -0.78 1.12
CA GLY A 104 9.63 -1.52 0.81
C GLY A 104 9.60 -1.97 -0.65
N LEU A 105 8.82 -3.01 -0.91
CA LEU A 105 8.67 -3.60 -2.23
C LEU A 105 7.21 -3.71 -2.62
N THR A 106 6.89 -3.19 -3.80
CA THR A 106 5.58 -3.35 -4.43
C THR A 106 5.63 -4.58 -5.35
N LEU A 107 5.10 -5.69 -4.86
CA LEU A 107 5.20 -7.04 -5.44
C LEU A 107 3.92 -7.44 -6.21
N TYR A 108 3.36 -6.48 -6.94
CA TYR A 108 2.04 -6.61 -7.59
C TYR A 108 2.02 -7.67 -8.69
N THR A 109 3.09 -7.76 -9.49
CA THR A 109 3.16 -8.66 -10.64
C THR A 109 4.01 -9.88 -10.34
N LEU A 110 3.74 -11.00 -11.03
CA LEU A 110 4.58 -12.19 -10.90
C LEU A 110 6.08 -11.90 -11.16
N PRO A 111 6.48 -11.15 -12.22
CA PRO A 111 7.87 -10.76 -12.41
C PRO A 111 8.50 -10.05 -11.21
N SER A 112 7.77 -9.16 -10.53
CA SER A 112 8.28 -8.47 -9.34
C SER A 112 8.50 -9.42 -8.15
N ARG A 113 7.65 -10.44 -7.99
CA ARG A 113 7.80 -11.47 -6.94
C ARG A 113 9.01 -12.37 -7.20
N VAL A 114 9.24 -12.75 -8.46
CA VAL A 114 10.42 -13.53 -8.86
C VAL A 114 11.70 -12.72 -8.68
N ALA A 115 11.70 -11.45 -9.11
CA ALA A 115 12.89 -10.61 -9.05
C ALA A 115 13.30 -10.24 -7.61
N PHE A 116 12.33 -10.01 -6.72
CA PHE A 116 12.63 -9.34 -5.45
C PHE A 116 12.07 -10.02 -4.19
N ALA A 117 11.29 -11.09 -4.32
CA ALA A 117 10.68 -11.78 -3.18
C ALA A 117 11.04 -13.26 -3.09
N GLY A 118 12.08 -13.69 -3.82
CA GLY A 118 12.63 -15.04 -3.76
C GLY A 118 11.70 -16.14 -4.28
N TRP A 119 10.73 -15.78 -5.13
CA TRP A 119 9.85 -16.78 -5.75
C TRP A 119 10.62 -17.64 -6.74
N THR A 120 10.48 -18.96 -6.58
CA THR A 120 11.03 -19.98 -7.46
C THR A 120 9.97 -20.48 -8.44
N GLN A 121 10.37 -21.28 -9.43
CA GLN A 121 9.42 -21.95 -10.33
C GLN A 121 8.42 -22.82 -9.55
N GLU A 122 8.86 -23.47 -8.48
CA GLU A 122 7.99 -24.26 -7.60
C GLU A 122 6.90 -23.40 -6.93
N ASN A 123 7.23 -22.17 -6.52
CA ASN A 123 6.21 -21.25 -5.98
C ASN A 123 5.15 -20.89 -7.03
N ILE A 124 5.56 -20.76 -8.30
CA ILE A 124 4.66 -20.44 -9.41
C ILE A 124 3.75 -21.63 -9.70
N ASP A 125 4.32 -22.83 -9.80
CA ASP A 125 3.60 -24.05 -10.14
C ASP A 125 2.57 -24.44 -9.06
N LYS A 126 2.87 -24.12 -7.79
CA LYS A 126 2.00 -24.39 -6.64
C LYS A 126 1.09 -23.20 -6.25
N TYR A 127 1.11 -22.11 -7.01
CA TYR A 127 0.34 -20.92 -6.65
C TYR A 127 -1.16 -21.15 -6.87
N ASP A 128 -1.93 -21.13 -5.78
CA ASP A 128 -3.38 -21.31 -5.78
C ASP A 128 -4.12 -20.10 -5.16
N GLY A 129 -3.51 -18.91 -5.29
CA GLY A 129 -3.96 -17.69 -4.60
C GLY A 129 -3.20 -17.45 -3.29
N PRO A 130 -3.51 -16.36 -2.56
CA PRO A 130 -2.75 -16.05 -1.37
C PRO A 130 -3.23 -16.86 -0.17
N THR A 131 -2.25 -17.41 0.53
CA THR A 131 -2.42 -18.05 1.82
C THR A 131 -1.58 -17.29 2.86
N PRO A 132 -1.87 -17.43 4.16
CA PRO A 132 -1.03 -16.86 5.21
C PRO A 132 0.46 -17.24 5.07
N GLU A 133 0.74 -18.48 4.66
CA GLU A 133 2.11 -18.99 4.46
C GLU A 133 2.81 -18.26 3.31
N LEU A 134 2.08 -17.95 2.22
CA LEU A 134 2.62 -17.18 1.11
C LEU A 134 2.97 -15.76 1.55
N VAL A 135 2.09 -15.08 2.30
CA VAL A 135 2.35 -13.73 2.81
C VAL A 135 3.54 -13.75 3.78
N ALA A 136 3.58 -14.73 4.68
CA ALA A 136 4.70 -14.94 5.60
C ALA A 136 6.02 -15.19 4.84
N GLY A 137 5.99 -15.96 3.76
CA GLY A 137 7.14 -16.22 2.90
C GLY A 137 7.69 -14.94 2.26
N LEU A 138 6.81 -14.10 1.69
CA LEU A 138 7.17 -12.79 1.14
C LEU A 138 7.79 -11.90 2.21
N ALA A 139 7.13 -11.75 3.37
CA ALA A 139 7.61 -10.92 4.46
C ALA A 139 8.95 -11.43 5.02
N THR A 140 9.13 -12.76 5.12
CA THR A 140 10.39 -13.39 5.56
C THR A 140 11.53 -13.09 4.61
N HIS A 141 11.30 -13.24 3.31
CA HIS A 141 12.29 -12.93 2.30
C HIS A 141 12.70 -11.45 2.37
N VAL A 142 11.73 -10.55 2.35
CA VAL A 142 11.98 -9.09 2.35
C VAL A 142 12.68 -8.64 3.63
N ARG A 143 12.24 -9.12 4.80
CA ARG A 143 12.90 -8.86 6.09
C ARG A 143 14.38 -9.23 6.05
N LYS A 144 14.69 -10.42 5.52
CA LYS A 144 16.06 -10.93 5.43
C LYS A 144 16.89 -10.11 4.45
N THR A 145 16.33 -9.81 3.28
CA THR A 145 17.03 -9.06 2.21
C THR A 145 17.34 -7.63 2.62
N LEU A 146 16.43 -6.96 3.34
CA LEU A 146 16.62 -5.58 3.78
C LEU A 146 17.24 -5.47 5.18
N GLU A 147 17.52 -6.60 5.85
CA GLU A 147 18.08 -6.65 7.20
C GLU A 147 17.27 -5.78 8.19
N SER A 148 15.94 -5.94 8.19
CA SER A 148 15.05 -5.22 9.09
C SER A 148 14.61 -6.08 10.28
N ASP A 149 14.27 -5.45 11.41
CA ASP A 149 13.80 -6.16 12.60
C ASP A 149 12.40 -6.73 12.40
N TYR A 150 11.52 -5.93 11.76
CA TYR A 150 10.18 -6.32 11.34
C TYR A 150 10.00 -6.28 9.83
N CYS A 151 9.03 -7.05 9.33
CA CYS A 151 8.45 -6.85 8.00
C CYS A 151 6.93 -6.97 8.06
N VAL A 152 6.24 -6.05 7.38
CA VAL A 152 4.80 -6.09 7.13
C VAL A 152 4.55 -6.65 5.75
N GLY A 153 3.87 -7.80 5.68
CA GLY A 153 3.40 -8.38 4.43
C GLY A 153 1.92 -8.08 4.19
N GLU A 154 1.59 -7.55 3.02
CA GLU A 154 0.22 -7.38 2.52
C GLU A 154 0.08 -8.13 1.19
N VAL A 155 -0.85 -9.08 1.14
CA VAL A 155 -1.27 -9.71 -0.11
C VAL A 155 -2.77 -9.73 -0.24
N CYS A 156 -3.27 -9.26 -1.37
CA CYS A 156 -4.67 -9.34 -1.73
C CYS A 156 -4.99 -10.68 -2.40
N SER A 157 -6.12 -11.29 -2.00
CA SER A 157 -6.71 -12.43 -2.70
C SER A 157 -7.34 -12.01 -4.02
N HIS A 158 -6.97 -12.73 -5.08
CA HIS A 158 -7.40 -12.58 -6.48
C HIS A 158 -6.55 -11.61 -7.32
N LEU A 159 -5.43 -12.13 -7.83
CA LEU A 159 -4.78 -11.65 -9.04
C LEU A 159 -4.68 -12.82 -10.04
N VAL A 160 -5.82 -13.16 -10.65
CA VAL A 160 -5.85 -13.91 -11.92
C VAL A 160 -5.80 -12.91 -13.08
N PRO A 161 -5.24 -13.26 -14.26
CA PRO A 161 -5.15 -12.36 -15.42
C PRO A 161 -6.52 -11.85 -15.93
N ALA A 162 -7.62 -12.44 -15.47
CA ALA A 162 -8.99 -12.15 -15.89
C ALA A 162 -9.75 -11.13 -14.98
N CYS A 163 -9.10 -10.48 -14.01
CA CYS A 163 -9.82 -9.63 -13.06
C CYS A 163 -10.27 -8.25 -13.61
N LEU A 164 -9.95 -7.90 -14.86
CA LEU A 164 -10.45 -6.68 -15.49
C LEU A 164 -11.92 -6.76 -15.96
N TYR A 165 -12.60 -7.92 -15.85
CA TYR A 165 -13.89 -8.13 -16.52
C TYR A 165 -15.01 -8.83 -15.74
N LEU A 166 -14.89 -9.11 -14.44
CA LEU A 166 -16.00 -9.75 -13.69
C LEU A 166 -16.35 -9.02 -12.38
N PRO A 167 -17.63 -8.72 -12.13
CA PRO A 167 -18.09 -8.18 -10.85
C PRO A 167 -18.30 -9.34 -9.87
N LEU A 168 -17.45 -9.45 -8.84
CA LEU A 168 -17.60 -10.43 -7.75
C LEU A 168 -17.43 -9.75 -6.38
N PRO A 169 -18.02 -10.31 -5.30
CA PRO A 169 -18.52 -9.50 -4.18
C PRO A 169 -17.60 -9.38 -2.95
N SER A 170 -16.37 -9.90 -2.94
CA SER A 170 -15.59 -10.01 -1.69
C SER A 170 -14.08 -9.85 -1.90
N TYR A 171 -13.49 -8.73 -1.44
CA TYR A 171 -12.05 -8.55 -1.36
C TYR A 171 -11.54 -9.04 0.02
N THR A 172 -10.74 -10.11 0.05
CA THR A 172 -10.05 -10.55 1.28
C THR A 172 -8.59 -10.09 1.24
N PHE A 173 -8.17 -9.34 2.25
CA PHE A 173 -6.78 -8.93 2.47
C PHE A 173 -6.13 -9.84 3.51
N LEU A 174 -4.93 -10.34 3.22
CA LEU A 174 -4.12 -11.08 4.17
C LEU A 174 -2.93 -10.23 4.62
N PHE A 175 -2.78 -10.09 5.93
CA PHE A 175 -1.66 -9.42 6.57
C PHE A 175 -0.80 -10.44 7.31
N SER A 176 0.51 -10.26 7.30
CA SER A 176 1.43 -11.00 8.16
C SER A 176 2.46 -10.07 8.76
N PHE A 177 2.71 -10.25 10.05
CA PHE A 177 3.71 -9.50 10.80
C PHE A 177 4.82 -10.45 11.24
N LEU A 178 6.06 -10.13 10.93
CA LEU A 178 7.21 -10.96 11.30
C LEU A 178 8.15 -10.19 12.23
N TRP A 179 8.50 -10.80 13.37
CA TRP A 179 9.43 -10.24 14.36
C TRP A 179 10.48 -11.29 14.73
N HIS A 180 11.77 -11.01 14.54
CA HIS A 180 12.85 -11.92 14.93
C HIS A 180 12.67 -13.38 14.45
N GLY A 181 12.09 -13.56 13.26
CA GLY A 181 11.79 -14.88 12.68
C GLY A 181 10.52 -15.57 13.19
N SER A 182 9.80 -14.96 14.14
CA SER A 182 8.51 -15.44 14.62
C SER A 182 7.36 -14.76 13.86
N LEU A 183 6.45 -15.58 13.31
CA LEU A 183 5.24 -15.13 12.63
C LEU A 183 4.16 -14.77 13.65
N PHE A 184 3.58 -13.60 13.50
CA PHE A 184 2.40 -13.15 14.22
C PHE A 184 1.24 -13.10 13.22
N SER A 185 0.36 -14.10 13.30
CA SER A 185 -0.97 -14.05 12.72
C SER A 185 -1.94 -13.44 13.74
N PRO A 186 -2.96 -12.69 13.30
CA PRO A 186 -4.04 -12.26 14.17
C PRO A 186 -4.79 -13.45 14.81
#